data_AF-A0A971HIK7-F1
#
_entry.id   AF-A0A971HIK7-F1
#
_cell.length_a   1.000
_cell.length_b   1.000
_cell.length_c   1.000
_cell.angle_alpha   90.00
_cell.angle_beta   90.00
_cell.angle_gamma   90.00
#
_symmetry.space_group_name_H-M   'P 1'
#
loop_
_entity.id
_entity.type
_entity.pdbx_description
1 polymer ?
#
loop_
_entity_poly.entity_id
_entity_poly.type
_entity_poly.pdbx_seq_one_letter_code
_entity_poly.pdbx_strand_id
1 'polypeptide(L)'
;GKWNSHELNTDATLWLKKDVSGTFTYFIVAADNTMYMTSLEYTAPAEEITYTITASAGAGGTISPSGSVSVLDGDSKTFTITANSGYAISDVKVDGVSVGKVGTHTFENVTGNHTIVATFASTGGGGGGGGGGGGGGETPSTGGGKAEVTASMSGNAATATVDKGAMDKAIAGVKAGETVSVNVSAPASAKEVKAVMAGDAVAALAKTGAKLTVATPVGDVSLDASVLNNIAGNGEVALSITNVDNASLSADQKAIVGDRQVIQLNLTVAGNSIHGLGGNATITVPYTLAAGENANNLVVWYLADNGELTSYDCTYANGKLTFSTNHFSLYIVATQVFGDVNVSDWFFKAVTAMESKGIMNGVGGGKFDPQGASTRAMVVTMLHRLAGTPAVSAGNTFGDVAAGQWFTSAVNWASANGVVAGVDGKTFAPNLNITREQIVTILYRYVGDEVAGTYAINKFSDASNISDYAVAAFEWAVQKGIVSGYTDGTLNPKGNATRAEIATLFANFESVIG
;
A
#
# COMPACT_ATOMS: atom_id res chain seq x y z
N GLY A 1 12.17 7.41 27.97
CA GLY A 1 12.79 6.33 27.17
C GLY A 1 13.21 5.22 28.11
N LYS A 2 12.76 4.00 27.86
CA LYS A 2 13.15 2.79 28.62
C LYS A 2 14.55 2.34 28.19
N TRP A 3 15.25 1.66 29.09
CA TRP A 3 16.53 1.03 28.82
C TRP A 3 16.31 -0.36 28.19
N ASN A 4 17.15 -0.75 27.25
CA ASN A 4 17.17 -2.09 26.69
C ASN A 4 18.41 -2.83 27.22
N SER A 5 18.23 -4.05 27.71
CA SER A 5 19.30 -4.94 28.16
C SER A 5 19.48 -6.10 27.20
N HIS A 6 20.72 -6.47 26.93
CA HIS A 6 21.05 -7.70 26.18
C HIS A 6 22.13 -8.47 26.95
N GLU A 7 21.94 -9.78 27.12
CA GLU A 7 22.96 -10.64 27.73
C GLU A 7 24.08 -10.87 26.71
N LEU A 8 25.27 -10.41 27.05
CA LEU A 8 26.48 -10.68 26.29
C LEU A 8 27.20 -11.81 27.02
N ASN A 9 26.68 -13.03 26.82
CA ASN A 9 27.20 -14.27 27.41
C ASN A 9 26.84 -14.39 28.91
N THR A 10 26.96 -15.59 29.47
CA THR A 10 26.35 -16.02 30.75
C THR A 10 26.68 -15.18 31.99
N ASP A 11 27.62 -14.22 31.92
CA ASP A 11 28.08 -13.46 33.08
C ASP A 11 28.21 -11.94 32.87
N ALA A 12 27.60 -11.35 31.82
CA ALA A 12 27.59 -9.89 31.66
C ALA A 12 26.31 -9.34 30.99
N THR A 13 25.81 -8.21 31.50
CA THR A 13 24.62 -7.52 30.95
C THR A 13 25.01 -6.15 30.40
N LEU A 14 24.70 -5.89 29.12
CA LEU A 14 24.87 -4.59 28.48
C LEU A 14 23.56 -3.80 28.55
N TRP A 15 23.64 -2.55 29.02
CA TRP A 15 22.51 -1.63 29.06
C TRP A 15 22.75 -0.46 28.10
N LEU A 16 21.81 -0.22 27.18
CA LEU A 16 21.90 0.82 26.16
C LEU A 16 20.80 1.86 26.34
N LYS A 17 21.18 3.15 26.27
CA LYS A 17 20.23 4.27 26.15
C LYS A 17 20.73 5.29 25.14
N LYS A 18 19.83 5.61 24.20
CA LYS A 18 19.97 6.75 23.29
C LYS A 18 19.28 7.96 23.91
N ASP A 19 19.96 9.08 24.01
CA ASP A 19 19.33 10.34 24.39
C ASP A 19 18.84 11.15 23.18
N VAL A 20 18.15 12.26 23.43
CA VAL A 20 17.60 13.15 22.40
C VAL A 20 18.67 13.88 21.59
N SER A 21 19.94 13.86 22.04
CA SER A 21 21.08 14.47 21.33
C SER A 21 21.80 13.50 20.39
N GLY A 22 21.39 12.22 20.38
CA GLY A 22 22.04 11.18 19.57
C GLY A 22 23.24 10.51 20.26
N THR A 23 23.50 10.84 21.53
CA THR A 23 24.56 10.21 22.32
C THR A 23 24.10 8.85 22.84
N PHE A 24 24.94 7.83 22.66
CA PHE A 24 24.72 6.50 23.23
C PHE A 24 25.55 6.34 24.49
N THR A 25 24.87 6.18 25.63
CA THR A 25 25.52 5.79 26.88
C THR A 25 25.30 4.31 27.10
N TYR A 26 26.38 3.57 27.37
CA TYR A 26 26.27 2.17 27.79
C TYR A 26 27.12 1.88 29.02
N PHE A 27 26.66 0.91 29.79
CA PHE A 27 27.44 0.32 30.87
C PHE A 27 27.42 -1.20 30.78
N ILE A 28 28.57 -1.79 31.07
CA ILE A 28 28.75 -3.24 31.18
C ILE A 28 28.91 -3.53 32.66
N VAL A 29 28.07 -4.42 33.19
CA VAL A 29 28.26 -5.03 34.51
C VAL A 29 28.96 -6.37 34.28
N ALA A 30 30.21 -6.46 34.73
CA ALA A 30 30.96 -7.71 34.68
C ALA A 30 30.48 -8.68 35.78
N ALA A 31 30.85 -9.96 35.64
CA ALA A 31 30.49 -11.06 36.55
C ALA A 31 30.83 -10.81 38.04
N ASP A 32 31.81 -9.93 38.29
CA ASP A 32 32.30 -9.55 39.62
C ASP A 32 31.58 -8.30 40.19
N ASN A 33 30.48 -7.87 39.56
CA ASN A 33 29.74 -6.64 39.83
C ASN A 33 30.51 -5.34 39.59
N THR A 34 31.65 -5.37 38.89
CA THR A 34 32.34 -4.15 38.47
C THR A 34 31.58 -3.49 37.31
N MET A 35 31.31 -2.19 37.44
CA MET A 35 30.61 -1.40 36.42
C MET A 35 31.59 -0.57 35.59
N TYR A 36 31.59 -0.79 34.27
CA TYR A 36 32.32 0.04 33.31
C TYR A 36 31.35 0.93 32.56
N MET A 37 31.59 2.25 32.53
CA MET A 37 30.74 3.22 31.84
C MET A 37 31.56 3.99 30.80
N THR A 38 31.02 4.08 29.58
CA THR A 38 31.60 4.92 28.52
C THR A 38 30.48 5.49 27.64
N SER A 39 30.79 6.53 26.87
CA SER A 39 29.86 7.21 25.98
C SER A 39 30.42 7.25 24.57
N LEU A 40 29.57 6.93 23.59
CA LEU A 40 29.86 7.11 22.18
C LEU A 40 29.00 8.26 21.65
N GLU A 41 29.64 9.31 21.16
CA GLU A 41 28.96 10.39 20.46
C GLU A 41 28.78 9.98 18.99
N TYR A 42 27.52 9.97 18.54
CA TYR A 42 27.18 9.78 17.14
C TYR A 42 26.69 11.11 16.57
N THR A 43 27.52 11.78 15.77
CA THR A 43 27.08 12.92 14.98
C THR A 43 26.41 12.41 13.72
N ALA A 44 25.10 12.61 13.59
CA ALA A 44 24.41 12.34 12.33
C ALA A 44 25.01 13.22 11.22
N PRO A 45 25.23 12.69 10.00
CA PRO A 45 25.69 13.51 8.88
C PRO A 45 24.69 14.64 8.61
N ALA A 46 25.19 15.81 8.21
CA ALA A 46 24.34 16.96 7.89
C ALA A 46 23.35 16.57 6.78
N GLU A 47 22.07 16.96 6.93
CA GLU A 47 21.10 16.73 5.87
C GLU A 47 21.45 17.60 4.66
N GLU A 48 21.72 16.94 3.54
CA GLU A 48 21.97 17.59 2.26
C GLU A 48 20.64 18.11 1.69
N ILE A 49 20.49 19.44 1.62
CA ILE A 49 19.35 20.06 0.94
C ILE A 49 19.58 19.93 -0.57
N THR A 50 18.62 19.34 -1.29
CA THR A 50 18.66 19.25 -2.75
C THR A 50 17.47 19.97 -3.38
N TYR A 51 17.70 20.64 -4.50
CA TYR A 51 16.69 21.23 -5.38
C TYR A 51 16.57 20.46 -6.68
N THR A 52 15.40 20.56 -7.32
CA THR A 52 15.10 19.90 -8.59
C THR A 52 15.05 20.91 -9.73
N ILE A 53 15.80 20.63 -10.80
CA ILE A 53 15.69 21.32 -12.08
C ILE A 53 14.98 20.40 -13.07
N THR A 54 13.81 20.80 -13.57
CA THR A 54 13.04 20.03 -14.55
C THR A 54 13.39 20.46 -15.97
N ALA A 55 14.09 19.61 -16.71
CA ALA A 55 14.56 19.86 -18.07
C ALA A 55 13.77 19.09 -19.13
N SER A 56 13.25 19.78 -20.16
CA SER A 56 12.55 19.14 -21.27
C SER A 56 12.94 19.71 -22.64
N ALA A 57 12.77 18.91 -23.68
CA ALA A 57 13.05 19.26 -25.06
C ALA A 57 11.84 18.86 -25.94
N GLY A 58 11.38 19.79 -26.79
CA GLY A 58 10.38 19.52 -27.81
C GLY A 58 10.92 18.70 -28.99
N ALA A 59 10.05 18.32 -29.92
CA ALA A 59 10.44 17.60 -31.13
C ALA A 59 11.49 18.37 -31.96
N GLY A 60 12.51 17.68 -32.47
CA GLY A 60 13.56 18.27 -33.31
C GLY A 60 14.91 18.50 -32.62
N GLY A 61 15.07 18.08 -31.36
CA GLY A 61 16.36 18.11 -30.67
C GLY A 61 16.32 17.46 -29.30
N THR A 62 17.36 17.70 -28.51
CA THR A 62 17.57 17.11 -27.17
C THR A 62 18.11 18.15 -26.19
N ILE A 63 17.90 17.90 -24.89
CA ILE A 63 18.55 18.61 -23.78
C ILE A 63 19.22 17.57 -22.87
N SER A 64 20.42 17.85 -22.36
CA SER A 64 21.17 16.93 -21.49
C SER A 64 21.86 17.69 -20.35
N PRO A 65 21.64 17.31 -19.07
CA PRO A 65 20.71 16.26 -18.63
C PRO A 65 19.23 16.62 -18.88
N SER A 66 18.33 15.63 -19.00
CA SER A 66 16.88 15.81 -19.18
C SER A 66 16.08 15.23 -18.01
N GLY A 67 14.80 15.61 -17.90
CA GLY A 67 13.92 15.19 -16.80
C GLY A 67 14.19 15.95 -15.51
N SER A 68 13.89 15.34 -14.37
CA SER A 68 14.17 15.91 -13.04
C SER A 68 15.63 15.70 -12.67
N VAL A 69 16.38 16.79 -12.50
CA VAL A 69 17.80 16.79 -12.15
C VAL A 69 17.99 17.33 -10.74
N SER A 70 18.45 16.49 -9.82
CA SER A 70 18.78 16.91 -8.45
C SER A 70 20.12 17.65 -8.40
N VAL A 71 20.14 18.75 -7.67
CA VAL A 71 21.30 19.62 -7.44
C VAL A 71 21.36 19.97 -5.95
N LEU A 72 22.54 19.93 -5.32
CA LEU A 72 22.69 20.36 -3.93
C LEU A 72 22.46 21.87 -3.79
N ASP A 73 22.04 22.31 -2.61
CA ASP A 73 21.92 23.74 -2.29
C ASP A 73 23.27 24.46 -2.51
N GLY A 74 23.25 25.52 -3.31
CA GLY A 74 24.41 26.31 -3.69
C GLY A 74 25.28 25.73 -4.82
N ASP A 75 25.03 24.50 -5.27
CA ASP A 75 25.73 23.92 -6.42
C ASP A 75 25.25 24.51 -7.75
N SER A 76 26.05 24.34 -8.80
CA SER A 76 25.72 24.78 -10.16
C SER A 76 25.49 23.58 -11.10
N LYS A 77 24.61 23.73 -12.09
CA LYS A 77 24.33 22.68 -13.08
C LYS A 77 24.21 23.23 -14.50
N THR A 78 24.95 22.62 -15.42
CA THR A 78 24.94 22.96 -16.85
C THR A 78 24.10 21.97 -17.65
N PHE A 79 23.34 22.52 -18.59
CA PHE A 79 22.50 21.83 -19.56
C PHE A 79 23.00 22.12 -20.97
N THR A 80 23.12 21.09 -21.80
CA THR A 80 23.49 21.17 -23.22
C THR A 80 22.26 20.90 -24.08
N ILE A 81 21.98 21.79 -25.04
CA ILE A 81 20.85 21.71 -25.96
C ILE A 81 21.39 21.44 -27.36
N THR A 82 20.98 20.34 -27.97
CA THR A 82 21.46 19.92 -29.29
C THR A 82 20.28 19.74 -30.25
N ALA A 83 20.27 20.49 -31.35
CA ALA A 83 19.29 20.30 -32.41
C ALA A 83 19.63 19.05 -33.26
N ASN A 84 18.60 18.30 -33.65
CA ASN A 84 18.76 17.17 -34.57
C ASN A 84 19.03 17.68 -36.01
N SER A 85 19.55 16.82 -36.87
CA SER A 85 19.73 17.14 -38.29
C SER A 85 18.43 17.63 -38.93
N GLY A 86 18.47 18.75 -39.65
CA GLY A 86 17.29 19.39 -40.27
C GLY A 86 16.46 20.29 -39.33
N TYR A 87 16.96 20.55 -38.12
CA TYR A 87 16.34 21.42 -37.14
C TYR A 87 17.34 22.44 -36.59
N ALA A 88 16.82 23.55 -36.07
CA ALA A 88 17.57 24.54 -35.31
C ALA A 88 16.85 24.83 -34.00
N ILE A 89 17.60 25.26 -32.98
CA ILE A 89 17.03 25.73 -31.71
C ILE A 89 16.14 26.93 -32.03
N SER A 90 14.86 26.81 -31.68
CA SER A 90 13.86 27.86 -31.85
C SER A 90 13.91 28.82 -30.66
N ASP A 91 13.87 28.27 -29.45
CA ASP A 91 13.94 29.02 -28.20
C ASP A 91 14.31 28.08 -27.03
N VAL A 92 14.96 28.61 -26.00
CA VAL A 92 15.16 27.96 -24.70
C VAL A 92 14.53 28.86 -23.64
N LYS A 93 13.70 28.30 -22.78
CA LYS A 93 13.05 29.03 -21.68
C LYS A 93 13.52 28.50 -20.34
N VAL A 94 13.83 29.40 -19.43
CA VAL A 94 14.17 29.12 -18.03
C VAL A 94 13.09 29.75 -17.16
N ASP A 95 12.44 28.95 -16.33
CA ASP A 95 11.30 29.39 -15.49
C ASP A 95 10.22 30.15 -16.28
N GLY A 96 9.95 29.67 -17.49
CA GLY A 96 8.98 30.26 -18.43
C GLY A 96 9.48 31.49 -19.20
N VAL A 97 10.65 32.03 -18.87
CA VAL A 97 11.25 33.21 -19.51
C VAL A 97 12.25 32.79 -20.58
N SER A 98 12.13 33.33 -21.80
CA SER A 98 13.05 33.03 -22.90
C SER A 98 14.46 33.55 -22.59
N VAL A 99 15.45 32.68 -22.74
CA VAL A 99 16.89 33.00 -22.73
C VAL A 99 17.48 32.97 -24.14
N GLY A 100 16.63 32.81 -25.17
CA GLY A 100 17.01 32.81 -26.58
C GLY A 100 17.55 31.46 -27.08
N LYS A 101 18.15 31.51 -28.28
CA LYS A 101 18.65 30.33 -29.01
C LYS A 101 20.04 29.92 -28.54
N VAL A 102 20.13 29.44 -27.30
CA VAL A 102 21.39 29.03 -26.69
C VAL A 102 21.59 27.51 -26.81
N GLY A 103 22.82 27.09 -27.11
CA GLY A 103 23.21 25.66 -27.14
C GLY A 103 23.58 25.10 -25.76
N THR A 104 23.73 25.96 -24.76
CA THR A 104 24.04 25.58 -23.37
C THR A 104 23.42 26.59 -22.40
N HIS A 105 23.00 26.14 -21.22
CA HIS A 105 22.57 27.00 -20.12
C HIS A 105 23.08 26.45 -18.78
N THR A 106 23.61 27.31 -17.91
CA THR A 106 24.07 26.94 -16.56
C THR A 106 23.21 27.64 -15.52
N PHE A 107 22.62 26.87 -14.62
CA PHE A 107 22.08 27.38 -13.36
C PHE A 107 23.23 27.51 -12.37
N GLU A 108 23.55 28.73 -11.97
CA GLU A 108 24.58 29.01 -10.96
C GLU A 108 23.94 29.15 -9.58
N ASN A 109 24.60 28.62 -8.55
CA ASN A 109 24.19 28.73 -7.15
C ASN A 109 22.70 28.42 -6.94
N VAL A 110 22.32 27.17 -7.18
CA VAL A 110 20.93 26.72 -7.13
C VAL A 110 20.45 26.70 -5.68
N THR A 111 19.56 27.63 -5.34
CA THR A 111 18.92 27.74 -4.01
C THR A 111 17.41 27.51 -4.08
N GLY A 112 16.92 26.90 -5.17
CA GLY A 112 15.51 26.73 -5.47
C GLY A 112 15.26 25.78 -6.62
N ASN A 113 14.02 25.31 -6.75
CA ASN A 113 13.61 24.49 -7.89
C ASN A 113 13.50 25.35 -9.15
N HIS A 114 13.87 24.79 -10.29
CA HIS A 114 13.85 25.49 -11.58
C HIS A 114 13.27 24.61 -12.70
N THR A 115 12.98 25.24 -13.84
CA THR A 115 12.58 24.58 -15.08
C THR A 115 13.39 25.09 -16.26
N ILE A 116 13.71 24.20 -17.21
CA ILE A 116 14.30 24.57 -18.49
C ILE A 116 13.63 23.80 -19.64
N VAL A 117 13.19 24.52 -20.67
CA VAL A 117 12.45 23.95 -21.81
C VAL A 117 13.10 24.39 -23.12
N ALA A 118 13.60 23.44 -23.91
CA ALA A 118 14.14 23.68 -25.25
C ALA A 118 13.10 23.38 -26.33
N THR A 119 12.97 24.26 -27.32
CA THR A 119 12.09 24.09 -28.48
C THR A 119 12.88 24.20 -29.77
N PHE A 120 12.46 23.48 -30.81
CA PHE A 120 13.17 23.39 -32.08
C PHE A 120 12.22 23.67 -33.24
N ALA A 121 12.77 24.23 -34.32
CA ALA A 121 12.05 24.47 -35.57
C ALA A 121 12.80 23.80 -36.71
N SER A 122 12.06 23.22 -37.67
CA SER A 122 12.67 22.66 -38.88
C SER A 122 13.35 23.77 -39.67
N THR A 123 14.57 23.52 -40.17
CA THR A 123 15.32 24.47 -41.00
C THR A 123 14.95 24.37 -42.48
N GLY A 124 13.79 23.78 -42.81
CA GLY A 124 13.38 23.45 -44.17
C GLY A 124 13.48 24.64 -45.13
N GLY A 125 14.34 24.49 -46.15
CA GLY A 125 14.36 25.37 -47.30
C GLY A 125 13.02 25.30 -48.03
N GLY A 126 12.39 26.45 -48.20
CA GLY A 126 11.23 26.61 -49.05
C GLY A 126 11.56 26.28 -50.51
N GLY A 127 10.72 25.47 -51.13
CA GLY A 127 10.79 25.17 -52.56
C GLY A 127 9.52 24.46 -52.98
N GLY A 128 8.56 25.21 -53.53
CA GLY A 128 7.34 24.66 -54.09
C GLY A 128 7.57 23.93 -55.40
N GLY A 129 6.65 23.02 -55.72
CA GLY A 129 6.33 22.61 -57.08
C GLY A 129 6.80 21.21 -57.50
N GLY A 130 5.83 20.33 -57.78
CA GLY A 130 5.93 19.37 -58.88
C GLY A 130 6.07 17.89 -58.51
N GLY A 131 4.92 17.21 -58.44
CA GLY A 131 4.62 15.88 -58.99
C GLY A 131 5.65 14.75 -58.96
N GLY A 132 5.23 13.62 -58.36
CA GLY A 132 5.56 12.29 -58.89
C GLY A 132 6.21 11.30 -57.92
N GLY A 133 5.40 10.40 -57.36
CA GLY A 133 5.68 8.96 -57.30
C GLY A 133 6.77 8.43 -56.34
N GLY A 134 6.31 7.78 -55.27
CA GLY A 134 6.85 6.49 -54.82
C GLY A 134 7.94 6.51 -53.75
N GLY A 135 7.59 6.04 -52.55
CA GLY A 135 8.55 5.69 -51.48
C GLY A 135 8.05 5.98 -50.08
N GLY A 136 6.95 5.33 -49.67
CA GLY A 136 6.37 5.49 -48.34
C GLY A 136 7.24 4.86 -47.24
N GLY A 137 7.66 5.68 -46.27
CA GLY A 137 7.86 5.25 -44.89
C GLY A 137 6.56 5.54 -44.15
N GLU A 138 5.76 4.50 -43.94
CA GLU A 138 4.35 4.59 -43.55
C GLU A 138 4.14 5.21 -42.17
N THR A 139 3.37 6.30 -42.19
CA THR A 139 2.40 6.76 -41.18
C THR A 139 1.62 5.60 -40.54
N PRO A 140 1.26 5.68 -39.23
CA PRO A 140 0.36 4.73 -38.59
C PRO A 140 -0.98 4.63 -39.34
N SER A 141 -1.35 3.40 -39.69
CA SER A 141 -2.62 3.03 -40.30
C SER A 141 -3.76 3.16 -39.30
N THR A 142 -4.80 3.92 -39.67
CA THR A 142 -6.04 4.09 -38.91
C THR A 142 -7.21 3.56 -39.76
N GLY A 143 -7.84 2.48 -39.29
CA GLY A 143 -9.14 2.03 -39.74
C GLY A 143 -9.83 1.30 -38.59
N GLY A 144 -11.07 1.70 -38.27
CA GLY A 144 -12.01 0.95 -37.41
C GLY A 144 -11.66 0.89 -35.91
N GLY A 145 -11.86 1.99 -35.18
CA GLY A 145 -11.90 1.96 -33.71
C GLY A 145 -10.55 2.00 -32.99
N LYS A 146 -9.44 2.28 -33.67
CA LYS A 146 -8.08 2.29 -33.05
C LYS A 146 -7.22 3.48 -33.48
N ALA A 147 -6.47 4.01 -32.52
CA ALA A 147 -5.38 4.97 -32.71
C ALA A 147 -4.10 4.41 -32.06
N GLU A 148 -3.02 4.29 -32.83
CA GLU A 148 -1.71 3.83 -32.34
C GLU A 148 -0.80 5.02 -32.09
N VAL A 149 -0.18 5.09 -30.91
CA VAL A 149 0.72 6.19 -30.53
C VAL A 149 1.91 5.67 -29.74
N THR A 150 3.08 6.29 -29.92
CA THR A 150 4.29 5.96 -29.15
C THR A 150 4.56 7.05 -28.11
N ALA A 151 4.77 6.65 -26.86
CA ALA A 151 5.10 7.55 -25.76
C ALA A 151 6.60 7.84 -25.71
N SER A 152 6.94 9.06 -25.28
CA SER A 152 8.31 9.48 -24.99
C SER A 152 8.56 9.50 -23.49
N MET A 153 9.72 9.01 -23.05
CA MET A 153 10.10 8.95 -21.64
C MET A 153 10.58 10.31 -21.12
N SER A 154 10.18 10.62 -19.88
CA SER A 154 10.76 11.65 -19.01
C SER A 154 10.86 11.08 -17.60
N GLY A 155 12.08 10.77 -17.15
CA GLY A 155 12.27 10.02 -15.89
C GLY A 155 11.59 8.64 -15.95
N ASN A 156 10.69 8.37 -15.01
CA ASN A 156 9.92 7.11 -14.94
C ASN A 156 8.55 7.18 -15.66
N ALA A 157 8.20 8.34 -16.22
CA ALA A 157 6.92 8.56 -16.89
C ALA A 157 7.07 8.57 -18.41
N ALA A 158 6.20 7.84 -19.12
CA ALA A 158 6.09 7.89 -20.57
C ALA A 158 4.85 8.69 -20.96
N THR A 159 5.01 9.76 -21.74
CA THR A 159 3.88 10.58 -22.22
C THR A 159 3.70 10.44 -23.72
N ALA A 160 2.47 10.18 -24.15
CA ALA A 160 2.04 10.13 -25.54
C ALA A 160 1.01 11.22 -25.82
N THR A 161 1.25 12.05 -26.83
CA THR A 161 0.25 12.98 -27.36
C THR A 161 -0.46 12.32 -28.54
N VAL A 162 -1.77 12.15 -28.41
CA VAL A 162 -2.62 11.57 -29.45
C VAL A 162 -2.96 12.65 -30.47
N ASP A 163 -2.50 12.46 -31.70
CA ASP A 163 -2.83 13.36 -32.80
C ASP A 163 -4.34 13.38 -33.05
N LYS A 164 -4.91 14.59 -33.23
CA LYS A 164 -6.34 14.75 -33.45
C LYS A 164 -6.81 14.02 -34.72
N GLY A 165 -6.03 14.08 -35.80
CA GLY A 165 -6.36 13.40 -37.04
C GLY A 165 -6.36 11.87 -36.90
N ALA A 166 -5.44 11.32 -36.11
CA ALA A 166 -5.44 9.90 -35.76
C ALA A 166 -6.70 9.52 -34.97
N MET A 167 -7.09 10.34 -33.99
CA MET A 167 -8.30 10.11 -33.20
C MET A 167 -9.58 10.23 -34.04
N ASP A 168 -9.68 11.24 -34.92
CA ASP A 168 -10.84 11.41 -35.82
C ASP A 168 -11.03 10.17 -36.72
N LYS A 169 -9.94 9.60 -37.24
CA LYS A 169 -9.99 8.37 -38.04
C LYS A 169 -10.33 7.12 -37.21
N ALA A 170 -9.91 7.07 -35.94
CA ALA A 170 -10.29 5.99 -35.03
C ALA A 170 -11.78 6.02 -34.69
N ILE A 171 -12.36 7.23 -34.54
CA ILE A 171 -13.79 7.46 -34.27
C ILE A 171 -14.65 7.15 -35.50
N ALA A 172 -14.13 7.34 -36.71
CA ALA A 172 -14.89 7.19 -37.95
C ALA A 172 -15.58 5.82 -38.06
N GLY A 173 -16.92 5.83 -38.08
CA GLY A 173 -17.76 4.63 -38.23
C GLY A 173 -18.07 3.87 -36.94
N VAL A 174 -17.55 4.31 -35.79
CA VAL A 174 -17.82 3.70 -34.49
C VAL A 174 -19.21 4.08 -33.99
N LYS A 175 -19.92 3.12 -33.37
CA LYS A 175 -21.29 3.26 -32.90
C LYS A 175 -21.39 3.33 -31.39
N ALA A 176 -22.56 3.73 -30.89
CA ALA A 176 -22.86 3.74 -29.46
C ALA A 176 -22.64 2.36 -28.83
N GLY A 177 -21.97 2.32 -27.67
CA GLY A 177 -21.63 1.10 -26.96
C GLY A 177 -20.39 0.36 -27.48
N GLU A 178 -19.86 0.69 -28.66
CA GLU A 178 -18.58 0.17 -29.15
C GLU A 178 -17.41 0.87 -28.43
N THR A 179 -16.18 0.48 -28.73
CA THR A 179 -14.97 1.00 -28.06
C THR A 179 -14.00 1.58 -29.08
N VAL A 180 -13.52 2.80 -28.83
CA VAL A 180 -12.32 3.34 -29.46
C VAL A 180 -11.12 3.06 -28.56
N SER A 181 -10.09 2.42 -29.11
CA SER A 181 -8.85 2.12 -28.39
C SER A 181 -7.73 3.07 -28.80
N VAL A 182 -7.12 3.75 -27.84
CA VAL A 182 -5.84 4.44 -27.98
C VAL A 182 -4.77 3.49 -27.44
N ASN A 183 -3.99 2.90 -28.32
CA ASN A 183 -2.94 1.96 -27.99
C ASN A 183 -1.63 2.73 -27.86
N VAL A 184 -1.13 2.83 -26.63
CA VAL A 184 0.09 3.56 -26.30
C VAL A 184 1.25 2.58 -26.17
N SER A 185 2.19 2.63 -27.11
CA SER A 185 3.47 1.92 -26.98
C SER A 185 4.41 2.72 -26.08
N ALA A 186 4.96 2.12 -25.03
CA ALA A 186 5.90 2.74 -24.12
C ALA A 186 7.03 1.76 -23.77
N PRO A 187 8.24 2.25 -23.42
CA PRO A 187 9.32 1.38 -22.94
C PRO A 187 8.92 0.57 -21.70
N ALA A 188 9.40 -0.67 -21.59
CA ALA A 188 9.08 -1.57 -20.47
C ALA A 188 9.52 -1.04 -19.08
N SER A 189 10.43 -0.06 -19.05
CA SER A 189 10.86 0.61 -17.82
C SER A 189 9.86 1.66 -17.32
N ALA A 190 8.88 2.07 -18.14
CA ALA A 190 7.88 3.07 -17.75
C ALA A 190 7.06 2.56 -16.57
N LYS A 191 7.01 3.37 -15.51
CA LYS A 191 6.15 3.12 -14.33
C LYS A 191 4.82 3.86 -14.47
N GLU A 192 4.85 5.05 -15.06
CA GLU A 192 3.68 5.82 -15.45
C GLU A 192 3.57 5.86 -16.98
N VAL A 193 2.36 5.68 -17.50
CA VAL A 193 2.04 5.97 -18.90
C VAL A 193 0.88 6.95 -18.96
N LYS A 194 1.09 8.08 -19.63
CA LYS A 194 0.14 9.19 -19.78
C LYS A 194 -0.24 9.37 -21.25
N ALA A 195 -1.53 9.30 -21.56
CA ALA A 195 -2.09 9.66 -22.87
C ALA A 195 -2.72 11.05 -22.79
N VAL A 196 -2.32 11.93 -23.70
CA VAL A 196 -2.78 13.32 -23.80
C VAL A 196 -3.59 13.46 -25.08
N MET A 197 -4.82 13.93 -24.97
CA MET A 197 -5.77 14.08 -26.07
C MET A 197 -6.34 15.50 -26.09
N ALA A 198 -6.64 16.00 -27.28
CA ALA A 198 -7.38 17.25 -27.42
C ALA A 198 -8.84 17.04 -26.98
N GLY A 199 -9.39 17.96 -26.17
CA GLY A 199 -10.74 17.82 -25.63
C GLY A 199 -11.85 17.86 -26.70
N ASP A 200 -11.60 18.47 -27.85
CA ASP A 200 -12.51 18.46 -28.99
C ASP A 200 -12.57 17.08 -29.68
N ALA A 201 -11.46 16.34 -29.71
CA ALA A 201 -11.41 14.95 -30.15
C ALA A 201 -12.17 14.04 -29.17
N VAL A 202 -12.01 14.25 -27.85
CA VAL A 202 -12.80 13.55 -26.82
C VAL A 202 -14.28 13.90 -26.95
N ALA A 203 -14.63 15.15 -27.26
CA ALA A 203 -16.02 15.55 -27.51
C ALA A 203 -16.61 14.91 -28.76
N ALA A 204 -15.81 14.73 -29.82
CA ALA A 204 -16.24 14.00 -31.01
C ALA A 204 -16.55 12.54 -30.69
N LEU A 205 -15.70 11.88 -29.88
CA LEU A 205 -15.96 10.52 -29.41
C LEU A 205 -17.22 10.44 -28.54
N ALA A 206 -17.38 11.34 -27.55
CA ALA A 206 -18.52 11.34 -26.64
C ALA A 206 -19.86 11.39 -27.39
N LYS A 207 -19.96 12.17 -28.48
CA LYS A 207 -21.16 12.25 -29.34
C LYS A 207 -21.56 10.93 -29.99
N THR A 208 -20.64 9.99 -30.16
CA THR A 208 -20.95 8.66 -30.71
C THR A 208 -21.64 7.75 -29.69
N GLY A 209 -21.53 8.04 -28.39
CA GLY A 209 -21.95 7.14 -27.31
C GLY A 209 -21.05 5.91 -27.13
N ALA A 210 -19.87 5.89 -27.76
CA ALA A 210 -18.87 4.84 -27.59
C ALA A 210 -18.05 5.03 -26.30
N LYS A 211 -17.28 4.01 -25.96
CA LYS A 211 -16.30 4.00 -24.86
C LYS A 211 -14.91 4.39 -25.39
N LEU A 212 -14.05 4.86 -24.49
CA LEU A 212 -12.62 5.06 -24.75
C LEU A 212 -11.81 4.06 -23.94
N THR A 213 -10.94 3.29 -24.57
CA THR A 213 -9.90 2.53 -23.86
C THR A 213 -8.54 3.12 -24.19
N VAL A 214 -7.77 3.50 -23.17
CA VAL A 214 -6.34 3.76 -23.32
C VAL A 214 -5.60 2.51 -22.88
N ALA A 215 -5.03 1.78 -23.84
CA ALA A 215 -4.27 0.56 -23.60
C ALA A 215 -2.79 0.89 -23.47
N THR A 216 -2.14 0.44 -22.39
CA THR A 216 -0.73 0.74 -22.10
C THR A 216 0.00 -0.51 -21.57
N PRO A 217 1.35 -0.54 -21.60
CA PRO A 217 2.11 -1.62 -20.98
C PRO A 217 1.91 -1.74 -19.46
N VAL A 218 1.51 -0.66 -18.79
CA VAL A 218 1.23 -0.64 -17.34
C VAL A 218 -0.17 -1.19 -17.03
N GLY A 219 -1.12 -0.97 -17.94
CA GLY A 219 -2.51 -1.45 -17.84
C GLY A 219 -3.45 -0.67 -18.75
N ASP A 220 -4.65 -1.20 -18.92
CA ASP A 220 -5.70 -0.64 -19.74
C ASP A 220 -6.70 0.14 -18.87
N VAL A 221 -7.04 1.36 -19.29
CA VAL A 221 -8.06 2.20 -18.65
C VAL A 221 -9.18 2.47 -19.64
N SER A 222 -10.37 1.92 -19.37
CA SER A 222 -11.55 2.09 -20.21
C SER A 222 -12.59 3.00 -19.55
N LEU A 223 -12.84 4.17 -20.13
CA LEU A 223 -13.87 5.12 -19.71
C LEU A 223 -15.18 4.86 -20.47
N ASP A 224 -16.30 4.84 -19.75
CA ASP A 224 -17.61 4.75 -20.39
C ASP A 224 -18.05 6.09 -21.02
N ALA A 225 -19.15 6.04 -21.79
CA ALA A 225 -19.69 7.22 -22.46
C ALA A 225 -20.13 8.34 -21.50
N SER A 226 -20.55 8.02 -20.28
CA SER A 226 -20.95 9.01 -19.27
C SER A 226 -19.75 9.81 -18.79
N VAL A 227 -18.62 9.15 -18.51
CA VAL A 227 -17.37 9.82 -18.16
C VAL A 227 -16.92 10.72 -19.31
N LEU A 228 -16.96 10.23 -20.56
CA LEU A 228 -16.58 11.02 -21.73
C LEU A 228 -17.42 12.29 -21.90
N ASN A 229 -18.73 12.20 -21.67
CA ASN A 229 -19.62 13.36 -21.70
C ASN A 229 -19.26 14.41 -20.62
N ASN A 230 -18.77 13.99 -19.46
CA ASN A 230 -18.39 14.90 -18.37
C ASN A 230 -17.06 15.63 -18.63
N ILE A 231 -16.16 15.06 -19.42
CA ILE A 231 -14.82 15.61 -19.66
C ILE A 231 -14.62 16.22 -21.07
N ALA A 232 -15.57 16.01 -21.97
CA ALA A 232 -15.54 16.48 -23.35
C ALA A 232 -15.46 18.02 -23.48
N GLY A 233 -14.68 18.51 -24.45
CA GLY A 233 -14.69 19.90 -24.90
C GLY A 233 -13.93 20.90 -24.02
N ASN A 234 -13.44 20.47 -22.86
CA ASN A 234 -12.88 21.34 -21.82
C ASN A 234 -11.34 21.39 -21.86
N GLY A 235 -10.75 21.75 -23.01
CA GLY A 235 -9.30 21.83 -23.17
C GLY A 235 -8.61 20.45 -23.22
N GLU A 236 -7.32 20.40 -22.91
CA GLU A 236 -6.55 19.14 -22.98
C GLU A 236 -7.06 18.11 -21.95
N VAL A 237 -7.26 16.87 -22.39
CA VAL A 237 -7.64 15.73 -21.53
C VAL A 237 -6.44 14.81 -21.42
N ALA A 238 -5.94 14.58 -20.22
CA ALA A 238 -4.84 13.66 -20.00
C ALA A 238 -5.22 12.56 -19.02
N LEU A 239 -5.00 11.31 -19.42
CA LEU A 239 -5.27 10.11 -18.65
C LEU A 239 -3.94 9.40 -18.37
N SER A 240 -3.67 9.08 -17.12
CA SER A 240 -2.47 8.36 -16.70
C SER A 240 -2.80 7.15 -15.83
N ILE A 241 -2.01 6.10 -16.01
CA ILE A 241 -1.95 4.94 -15.13
C ILE A 241 -0.51 4.73 -14.70
N THR A 242 -0.30 4.53 -13.39
CA THR A 242 1.01 4.36 -12.80
C THR A 242 1.04 3.09 -11.96
N ASN A 243 2.05 2.25 -12.16
CA ASN A 243 2.45 1.24 -11.20
C ASN A 243 3.39 1.90 -10.19
N VAL A 244 2.84 2.25 -9.02
CA VAL A 244 3.49 3.07 -8.01
C VAL A 244 4.61 2.28 -7.33
N ASP A 245 5.76 2.92 -7.16
CA ASP A 245 6.82 2.39 -6.32
C ASP A 245 6.42 2.59 -4.85
N ASN A 246 6.28 1.51 -4.08
CA ASN A 246 5.87 1.60 -2.68
C ASN A 246 6.85 2.49 -1.87
N ALA A 247 8.09 2.66 -2.32
CA ALA A 247 9.04 3.59 -1.73
C ALA A 247 8.57 5.05 -1.74
N SER A 248 7.73 5.46 -2.69
CA SER A 248 7.19 6.83 -2.79
C SER A 248 5.99 7.09 -1.88
N LEU A 249 5.46 6.07 -1.20
CA LEU A 249 4.33 6.20 -0.28
C LEU A 249 4.78 6.74 1.10
N SER A 250 3.85 7.37 1.82
CA SER A 250 4.08 7.82 3.20
C SER A 250 4.31 6.63 4.15
N ALA A 251 4.84 6.88 5.35
CA ALA A 251 5.06 5.82 6.34
C ALA A 251 3.76 5.10 6.73
N ASP A 252 2.67 5.85 6.92
CA ASP A 252 1.35 5.29 7.25
C ASP A 252 0.77 4.48 6.10
N GLN A 253 0.94 4.97 4.86
CA GLN A 253 0.51 4.24 3.67
C GLN A 253 1.32 2.95 3.49
N LYS A 254 2.64 2.98 3.70
CA LYS A 254 3.50 1.78 3.65
C LYS A 254 3.10 0.74 4.68
N ALA A 255 2.76 1.17 5.91
CA ALA A 255 2.28 0.26 6.96
C ALA A 255 0.98 -0.46 6.57
N ILE A 256 0.16 0.16 5.71
CA ILE A 256 -1.07 -0.42 5.18
C ILE A 256 -0.78 -1.34 3.98
N VAL A 257 -0.03 -0.84 2.99
CA VAL A 257 0.13 -1.54 1.70
C VAL A 257 1.12 -2.70 1.76
N GLY A 258 2.18 -2.61 2.56
CA GLY A 258 3.29 -3.57 2.52
C GLY A 258 3.96 -3.65 1.15
N ASP A 259 4.22 -4.87 0.67
CA ASP A 259 4.84 -5.13 -0.65
C ASP A 259 3.82 -5.32 -1.78
N ARG A 260 2.55 -4.97 -1.54
CA ARG A 260 1.46 -5.14 -2.51
C ARG A 260 1.62 -4.19 -3.71
N GLN A 261 1.16 -4.62 -4.88
CA GLN A 261 1.11 -3.77 -6.07
C GLN A 261 0.14 -2.59 -5.84
N VAL A 262 0.61 -1.38 -6.12
CA VAL A 262 -0.18 -0.15 -6.01
C VAL A 262 -0.30 0.51 -7.38
N ILE A 263 -1.53 0.86 -7.76
CA ILE A 263 -1.90 1.44 -9.05
C ILE A 263 -2.45 2.84 -8.79
N GLN A 264 -1.88 3.87 -9.42
CA GLN A 264 -2.46 5.21 -9.41
C GLN A 264 -3.14 5.49 -10.75
N LEU A 265 -4.35 6.05 -10.67
CA LEU A 265 -5.09 6.53 -11.81
C LEU A 265 -5.27 8.04 -11.67
N ASN A 266 -4.88 8.81 -12.68
CA ASN A 266 -5.17 10.24 -12.72
C ASN A 266 -5.80 10.63 -14.05
N LEU A 267 -6.79 11.52 -13.98
CA LEU A 267 -7.40 12.17 -15.11
C LEU A 267 -7.36 13.68 -14.89
N THR A 268 -6.88 14.42 -15.88
CA THR A 268 -6.89 15.89 -15.84
C THR A 268 -7.59 16.46 -17.06
N VAL A 269 -8.32 17.56 -16.88
CA VAL A 269 -9.03 18.29 -17.92
C VAL A 269 -8.66 19.77 -17.82
N ALA A 270 -8.07 20.32 -18.88
CA ALA A 270 -7.42 21.65 -18.88
C ALA A 270 -6.45 21.84 -17.69
N GLY A 271 -5.73 20.79 -17.32
CA GLY A 271 -4.79 20.77 -16.19
C GLY A 271 -5.42 20.58 -14.81
N ASN A 272 -6.76 20.55 -14.68
CA ASN A 272 -7.44 20.32 -13.41
C ASN A 272 -7.69 18.82 -13.18
N SER A 273 -7.37 18.32 -11.99
CA SER A 273 -7.61 16.91 -11.62
C SER A 273 -9.10 16.59 -11.51
N ILE A 274 -9.50 15.47 -12.09
CA ILE A 274 -10.85 14.90 -12.02
C ILE A 274 -10.75 13.59 -11.24
N HIS A 275 -11.30 13.61 -10.02
CA HIS A 275 -11.32 12.44 -9.14
C HIS A 275 -12.61 11.65 -9.29
N GLY A 276 -13.78 12.27 -9.05
CA GLY A 276 -15.09 11.66 -9.32
C GLY A 276 -15.43 11.71 -10.81
N LEU A 277 -15.75 10.56 -11.40
CA LEU A 277 -15.89 10.44 -12.85
C LEU A 277 -17.31 10.74 -13.36
N GLY A 278 -18.34 10.68 -12.50
CA GLY A 278 -19.75 10.83 -12.91
C GLY A 278 -20.22 9.74 -13.89
N GLY A 279 -19.58 8.58 -13.82
CA GLY A 279 -19.72 7.40 -14.68
C GLY A 279 -18.75 6.33 -14.19
N ASN A 280 -18.49 5.30 -15.00
CA ASN A 280 -17.61 4.19 -14.63
C ASN A 280 -16.37 4.10 -15.54
N ALA A 281 -15.28 3.69 -14.92
CA ALA A 281 -14.07 3.22 -15.59
C ALA A 281 -13.84 1.74 -15.26
N THR A 282 -13.42 0.97 -16.26
CA THR A 282 -12.92 -0.40 -16.08
C THR A 282 -11.41 -0.40 -16.25
N ILE A 283 -10.72 -0.96 -15.27
CA ILE A 283 -9.26 -0.96 -15.17
C ILE A 283 -8.80 -2.40 -15.29
N THR A 284 -7.81 -2.65 -16.15
CA THR A 284 -7.21 -3.98 -16.32
C THR A 284 -5.70 -3.87 -16.24
N VAL A 285 -5.08 -4.52 -15.27
CA VAL A 285 -3.62 -4.47 -15.06
C VAL A 285 -3.00 -5.85 -15.11
N PRO A 286 -1.75 -5.99 -15.61
CA PRO A 286 -0.97 -7.20 -15.41
C PRO A 286 -0.77 -7.46 -13.91
N TYR A 287 -1.04 -8.70 -13.47
CA TYR A 287 -0.84 -9.13 -12.09
C TYR A 287 -0.22 -10.52 -12.06
N THR A 288 0.80 -10.71 -11.22
CA THR A 288 1.44 -12.01 -11.00
C THR A 288 1.08 -12.47 -9.59
N LEU A 289 0.38 -13.60 -9.49
CA LEU A 289 0.04 -14.21 -8.20
C LEU A 289 1.31 -14.53 -7.41
N ALA A 290 1.31 -14.18 -6.12
CA ALA A 290 2.34 -14.63 -5.20
C ALA A 290 2.24 -16.15 -4.97
N ALA A 291 3.32 -16.76 -4.47
CA ALA A 291 3.34 -18.20 -4.18
C ALA A 291 2.25 -18.56 -3.15
N GLY A 292 1.34 -19.46 -3.53
CA GLY A 292 0.21 -19.86 -2.69
C GLY A 292 -0.98 -18.89 -2.69
N GLU A 293 -0.90 -17.78 -3.42
CA GLU A 293 -2.01 -16.82 -3.54
C GLU A 293 -3.15 -17.43 -4.38
N ASN A 294 -4.37 -17.37 -3.85
CA ASN A 294 -5.55 -17.82 -4.57
C ASN A 294 -6.17 -16.65 -5.35
N ALA A 295 -6.24 -16.78 -6.67
CA ALA A 295 -6.84 -15.78 -7.55
C ALA A 295 -8.29 -15.40 -7.18
N ASN A 296 -9.07 -16.34 -6.65
CA ASN A 296 -10.46 -16.08 -6.26
C ASN A 296 -10.58 -15.19 -5.01
N ASN A 297 -9.47 -14.98 -4.31
CA ASN A 297 -9.39 -14.17 -3.11
C ASN A 297 -8.83 -12.77 -3.41
N LEU A 298 -8.55 -12.44 -4.67
CA LEU A 298 -8.05 -11.12 -5.03
C LEU A 298 -9.15 -10.07 -4.85
N VAL A 299 -8.76 -8.96 -4.24
CA VAL A 299 -9.57 -7.75 -4.07
C VAL A 299 -8.73 -6.53 -4.42
N VAL A 300 -9.38 -5.44 -4.79
CA VAL A 300 -8.71 -4.16 -5.03
C VAL A 300 -9.20 -3.15 -4.01
N TRP A 301 -8.31 -2.45 -3.32
CA TRP A 301 -8.69 -1.45 -2.34
C TRP A 301 -8.36 -0.06 -2.83
N TYR A 302 -9.35 0.82 -2.80
CA TYR A 302 -9.16 2.25 -2.93
C TYR A 302 -8.57 2.80 -1.62
N LEU A 303 -7.44 3.51 -1.71
CA LEU A 303 -6.84 4.24 -0.61
C LEU A 303 -7.17 5.73 -0.75
N ALA A 304 -7.99 6.24 0.16
CA ALA A 304 -8.32 7.66 0.23
C ALA A 304 -7.18 8.46 0.89
N ASP A 305 -7.15 9.78 0.65
CA ASP A 305 -6.12 10.67 1.18
C ASP A 305 -6.09 10.73 2.72
N ASN A 306 -7.21 10.44 3.38
CA ASN A 306 -7.34 10.32 4.83
C ASN A 306 -6.84 8.96 5.38
N GLY A 307 -6.34 8.07 4.53
CA GLY A 307 -5.88 6.73 4.89
C GLY A 307 -6.98 5.67 4.99
N GLU A 308 -8.23 6.02 4.68
CA GLU A 308 -9.34 5.06 4.65
C GLU A 308 -9.26 4.14 3.44
N LEU A 309 -9.66 2.88 3.64
CA LEU A 309 -9.63 1.83 2.62
C LEU A 309 -11.04 1.36 2.28
N THR A 310 -11.39 1.37 1.00
CA THR A 310 -12.65 0.84 0.49
C THR A 310 -12.38 -0.28 -0.50
N SER A 311 -12.96 -1.46 -0.29
CA SER A 311 -12.77 -2.61 -1.19
C SER A 311 -13.66 -2.54 -2.44
N TYR A 312 -13.09 -3.00 -3.54
CA TYR A 312 -13.72 -3.26 -4.82
C TYR A 312 -13.46 -4.71 -5.21
N ASP A 313 -14.51 -5.37 -5.71
CA ASP A 313 -14.37 -6.70 -6.31
C ASP A 313 -13.50 -6.62 -7.57
N CYS A 314 -12.77 -7.70 -7.83
CA CYS A 314 -12.01 -7.85 -9.05
C CYS A 314 -12.15 -9.26 -9.63
N THR A 315 -11.78 -9.39 -10.90
CA THR A 315 -11.65 -10.67 -11.57
C THR A 315 -10.21 -10.88 -11.99
N TYR A 316 -9.75 -12.12 -11.98
CA TYR A 316 -8.40 -12.47 -12.45
C TYR A 316 -8.50 -13.54 -13.53
N ALA A 317 -7.97 -13.22 -14.71
CA ALA A 317 -7.90 -14.14 -15.83
C ALA A 317 -6.68 -13.83 -16.69
N ASN A 318 -6.01 -14.88 -17.19
CA ASN A 318 -4.89 -14.75 -18.14
C ASN A 318 -3.77 -13.80 -17.67
N GLY A 319 -3.41 -13.82 -16.38
CA GLY A 319 -2.35 -12.96 -15.83
C GLY A 319 -2.74 -11.49 -15.69
N LYS A 320 -4.03 -11.17 -15.79
CA LYS A 320 -4.56 -9.81 -15.66
C LYS A 320 -5.62 -9.76 -14.58
N LEU A 321 -5.58 -8.70 -13.78
CA LEU A 321 -6.60 -8.34 -12.82
C LEU A 321 -7.47 -7.22 -13.39
N THR A 322 -8.79 -7.35 -13.29
CA THR A 322 -9.76 -6.37 -13.80
C THR A 322 -10.75 -5.96 -12.71
N PHE A 323 -10.94 -4.65 -12.52
CA PHE A 323 -11.92 -4.07 -11.60
C PHE A 323 -12.61 -2.85 -12.22
N SER A 324 -13.75 -2.43 -11.63
CA SER A 324 -14.48 -1.23 -12.07
C SER A 324 -14.54 -0.21 -10.95
N THR A 325 -14.41 1.07 -11.29
CA THR A 325 -14.48 2.19 -10.34
C THR A 325 -15.23 3.38 -10.94
N ASN A 326 -15.69 4.29 -10.10
CA ASN A 326 -16.26 5.59 -10.46
C ASN A 326 -15.40 6.77 -9.99
N HIS A 327 -14.19 6.48 -9.49
CA HIS A 327 -13.30 7.45 -8.88
C HIS A 327 -11.83 7.17 -9.26
N PHE A 328 -11.02 8.18 -9.49
CA PHE A 328 -9.59 8.03 -9.78
C PHE A 328 -8.71 8.49 -8.62
N SER A 329 -7.82 7.58 -8.20
CA SER A 329 -6.89 7.74 -7.09
C SER A 329 -5.93 6.52 -7.05
N LEU A 330 -5.39 6.21 -5.87
CA LEU A 330 -4.58 5.04 -5.55
C LEU A 330 -5.45 3.80 -5.26
N TYR A 331 -5.02 2.68 -5.83
CA TYR A 331 -5.62 1.37 -5.70
C TYR A 331 -4.56 0.33 -5.33
N ILE A 332 -4.88 -0.58 -4.41
CA ILE A 332 -3.95 -1.60 -3.92
C ILE A 332 -4.53 -2.97 -4.28
N VAL A 333 -3.74 -3.81 -4.95
CA VAL A 333 -4.14 -5.21 -5.15
C VAL A 333 -3.81 -5.99 -3.88
N ALA A 334 -4.80 -6.68 -3.31
CA ALA A 334 -4.65 -7.44 -2.08
C ALA A 334 -5.35 -8.80 -2.15
N THR A 335 -4.99 -9.69 -1.23
CA THR A 335 -5.67 -10.97 -1.04
C THR A 335 -6.58 -10.88 0.19
N GLN A 336 -7.89 -11.12 0.01
CA GLN A 336 -8.83 -11.33 1.09
C GLN A 336 -8.77 -12.81 1.50
N VAL A 337 -8.15 -13.09 2.66
CA VAL A 337 -7.85 -14.47 3.08
C VAL A 337 -9.11 -15.31 3.33
N PHE A 338 -10.18 -14.68 3.83
CA PHE A 338 -11.44 -15.34 4.15
C PHE A 338 -12.63 -14.61 3.51
N GLY A 339 -13.49 -15.34 2.81
CA GLY A 339 -14.65 -14.79 2.08
C GLY A 339 -15.78 -14.29 2.98
N ASP A 340 -15.69 -14.51 4.30
CA ASP A 340 -16.62 -14.01 5.32
C ASP A 340 -15.98 -12.96 6.25
N VAL A 341 -14.88 -12.34 5.82
CA VAL A 341 -14.17 -11.27 6.54
C VAL A 341 -13.95 -10.09 5.60
N ASN A 342 -14.79 -9.06 5.70
CA ASN A 342 -14.75 -7.87 4.84
C ASN A 342 -13.80 -6.81 5.41
N VAL A 343 -13.16 -6.01 4.56
CA VAL A 343 -12.23 -4.96 5.02
C VAL A 343 -12.86 -3.93 5.96
N SER A 344 -14.15 -3.66 5.78
CA SER A 344 -14.92 -2.75 6.62
C SER A 344 -15.30 -3.35 7.99
N ASP A 345 -15.09 -4.66 8.18
CA ASP A 345 -15.37 -5.28 9.46
C ASP A 345 -14.36 -4.79 10.49
N TRP A 346 -14.85 -4.41 11.67
CA TRP A 346 -14.01 -3.88 12.76
C TRP A 346 -12.87 -4.84 13.17
N PHE A 347 -13.04 -6.14 12.91
CA PHE A 347 -12.06 -7.19 13.21
C PHE A 347 -11.12 -7.52 12.05
N PHE A 348 -11.30 -6.93 10.86
CA PHE A 348 -10.53 -7.29 9.66
C PHE A 348 -9.02 -7.27 9.91
N LYS A 349 -8.50 -6.14 10.42
CA LYS A 349 -7.07 -5.97 10.67
C LYS A 349 -6.53 -7.02 11.65
N ALA A 350 -7.29 -7.33 12.70
CA ALA A 350 -6.91 -8.32 13.69
C ALA A 350 -6.88 -9.74 13.10
N VAL A 351 -7.91 -10.11 12.32
CA VAL A 351 -7.97 -11.42 11.67
C VAL A 351 -6.81 -11.60 10.69
N THR A 352 -6.54 -10.60 9.84
CA THR A 352 -5.42 -10.64 8.91
C THR A 352 -4.08 -10.72 9.64
N ALA A 353 -3.88 -9.95 10.70
CA ALA A 353 -2.64 -9.99 11.48
C ALA A 353 -2.41 -11.38 12.11
N MET A 354 -3.42 -11.93 12.78
CA MET A 354 -3.31 -13.23 13.45
C MET A 354 -3.18 -14.40 12.48
N GLU A 355 -3.77 -14.30 11.29
CA GLU A 355 -3.61 -15.30 10.24
C GLU A 355 -2.21 -15.25 9.62
N SER A 356 -1.71 -14.06 9.29
CA SER A 356 -0.38 -13.89 8.68
C SER A 356 0.76 -14.44 9.55
N LYS A 357 0.55 -14.48 10.87
CA LYS A 357 1.50 -15.00 11.88
C LYS A 357 1.27 -16.48 12.20
N GLY A 358 0.27 -17.11 11.57
CA GLY A 358 -0.12 -18.50 11.83
C GLY A 358 -0.72 -18.73 13.22
N ILE A 359 -1.10 -17.68 13.95
CA ILE A 359 -1.70 -17.76 15.29
C ILE A 359 -3.14 -18.28 15.17
N MET A 360 -3.92 -17.70 14.26
CA MET A 360 -5.29 -18.13 13.95
C MET A 360 -5.41 -18.63 12.53
N ASN A 361 -6.15 -19.73 12.35
CA ASN A 361 -6.48 -20.28 11.04
C ASN A 361 -7.99 -20.23 10.81
N GLY A 362 -8.39 -20.27 9.54
CA GLY A 362 -9.79 -20.42 9.13
C GLY A 362 -10.38 -21.78 9.54
N VAL A 363 -11.70 -21.88 9.39
CA VAL A 363 -12.47 -23.09 9.71
C VAL A 363 -12.64 -24.04 8.51
N GLY A 364 -12.00 -23.73 7.38
CA GLY A 364 -12.14 -24.44 6.11
C GLY A 364 -13.11 -23.76 5.15
N GLY A 365 -13.12 -24.20 3.88
CA GLY A 365 -14.01 -23.65 2.84
C GLY A 365 -13.79 -22.16 2.53
N GLY A 366 -12.59 -21.63 2.79
CA GLY A 366 -12.29 -20.21 2.62
C GLY A 366 -12.93 -19.28 3.66
N LYS A 367 -13.34 -19.80 4.82
CA LYS A 367 -14.02 -19.04 5.88
C LYS A 367 -13.21 -18.90 7.15
N PHE A 368 -13.36 -17.77 7.82
CA PHE A 368 -12.88 -17.51 9.18
C PHE A 368 -13.92 -17.86 10.24
N ASP A 369 -15.21 -17.70 9.94
CA ASP A 369 -16.34 -17.75 10.87
C ASP A 369 -16.22 -16.74 12.02
N PRO A 370 -16.27 -15.41 11.73
CA PRO A 370 -16.00 -14.38 12.74
C PRO A 370 -16.98 -14.37 13.91
N GLN A 371 -18.24 -14.77 13.69
CA GLN A 371 -19.28 -14.82 14.72
C GLN A 371 -19.36 -16.17 15.44
N GLY A 372 -18.59 -17.16 14.98
CA GLY A 372 -18.54 -18.49 15.58
C GLY A 372 -18.10 -18.44 17.04
N ALA A 373 -18.68 -19.33 17.84
CA ALA A 373 -18.27 -19.53 19.23
C ALA A 373 -16.86 -20.12 19.28
N SER A 374 -16.07 -19.68 20.26
CA SER A 374 -14.71 -20.17 20.47
C SER A 374 -14.60 -21.00 21.74
N THR A 375 -13.77 -22.04 21.70
CA THR A 375 -13.59 -22.96 22.82
C THR A 375 -12.31 -22.70 23.60
N ARG A 376 -12.23 -23.26 24.80
CA ARG A 376 -11.03 -23.20 25.65
C ARG A 376 -9.78 -23.76 24.96
N ALA A 377 -9.93 -24.85 24.21
CA ALA A 377 -8.82 -25.44 23.45
C ALA A 377 -8.30 -24.49 22.35
N MET A 378 -9.18 -23.72 21.69
CA MET A 378 -8.76 -22.77 20.66
C MET A 378 -7.86 -21.69 21.23
N VAL A 379 -8.23 -21.07 22.35
CA VAL A 379 -7.47 -19.98 22.98
C VAL A 379 -6.08 -20.45 23.43
N VAL A 380 -6.01 -21.61 24.06
CA VAL A 380 -4.72 -22.16 24.50
C VAL A 380 -3.83 -22.54 23.30
N THR A 381 -4.43 -23.05 22.22
CA THR A 381 -3.69 -23.36 20.98
C THR A 381 -3.16 -22.09 20.31
N MET A 382 -3.95 -21.01 20.29
CA MET A 382 -3.50 -19.72 19.79
C MET A 382 -2.32 -19.18 20.61
N LEU A 383 -2.40 -19.26 21.94
CA LEU A 383 -1.33 -18.82 22.82
C LEU A 383 -0.05 -19.65 22.67
N HIS A 384 -0.18 -20.97 22.50
CA HIS A 384 0.95 -21.85 22.23
C HIS A 384 1.65 -21.51 20.90
N ARG A 385 0.88 -21.16 19.86
CA ARG A 385 1.41 -20.68 18.58
C ARG A 385 2.10 -19.33 18.71
N LEU A 386 1.49 -18.41 19.44
CA LEU A 386 2.07 -17.11 19.76
C LEU A 386 3.42 -17.28 20.47
N ALA A 387 3.56 -18.28 21.35
CA ALA A 387 4.81 -18.62 22.03
C ALA A 387 5.85 -19.38 21.15
N GLY A 388 5.58 -19.56 19.85
CA GLY A 388 6.48 -20.28 18.93
C GLY A 388 6.35 -21.80 18.94
N THR A 389 5.23 -22.35 19.44
CA THR A 389 4.93 -23.79 19.53
C THR A 389 5.99 -24.62 20.28
N PRO A 390 6.44 -24.20 21.48
CA PRO A 390 7.46 -24.91 22.23
C PRO A 390 7.08 -26.37 22.53
N ALA A 391 8.05 -27.26 22.43
CA ALA A 391 7.87 -28.65 22.80
C ALA A 391 7.63 -28.78 24.32
N VAL A 392 6.76 -29.72 24.71
CA VAL A 392 6.53 -30.05 26.12
C VAL A 392 6.71 -31.55 26.33
N SER A 393 7.53 -31.90 27.32
CA SER A 393 7.78 -33.30 27.73
C SER A 393 6.86 -33.77 28.85
N ALA A 394 6.11 -32.85 29.48
CA ALA A 394 5.13 -33.16 30.51
C ALA A 394 3.94 -33.95 29.95
N GLY A 395 3.60 -35.06 30.63
CA GLY A 395 2.45 -35.89 30.30
C GLY A 395 1.12 -35.17 30.56
N ASN A 396 0.06 -35.62 29.90
CA ASN A 396 -1.28 -35.06 30.05
C ASN A 396 -1.76 -35.14 31.51
N THR A 397 -2.13 -33.98 32.08
CA THR A 397 -2.65 -33.85 33.45
C THR A 397 -4.16 -33.90 33.55
N PHE A 398 -4.89 -33.81 32.42
CA PHE A 398 -6.34 -33.72 32.37
C PHE A 398 -7.00 -34.97 31.76
N GLY A 399 -7.97 -35.55 32.45
CA GLY A 399 -8.61 -36.81 32.03
C GLY A 399 -9.38 -36.73 30.70
N ASP A 400 -9.81 -35.53 30.29
CA ASP A 400 -10.60 -35.27 29.10
C ASP A 400 -9.79 -34.76 27.89
N VAL A 401 -8.45 -34.81 27.98
CA VAL A 401 -7.53 -34.41 26.90
C VAL A 401 -6.87 -35.66 26.31
N ALA A 402 -7.49 -36.27 25.30
CA ALA A 402 -6.91 -37.44 24.64
C ALA A 402 -5.58 -37.11 23.95
N ALA A 403 -4.70 -38.11 23.80
CA ALA A 403 -3.47 -37.97 23.04
C ALA A 403 -3.75 -37.74 21.53
N GLY A 404 -2.87 -37.00 20.86
CA GLY A 404 -2.94 -36.78 19.41
C GLY A 404 -4.06 -35.86 18.92
N GLN A 405 -4.78 -35.17 19.80
CA GLN A 405 -5.71 -34.11 19.39
C GLN A 405 -4.92 -32.87 18.98
N TRP A 406 -5.50 -32.06 18.09
CA TRP A 406 -4.88 -30.84 17.57
C TRP A 406 -4.52 -29.81 18.67
N PHE A 407 -5.16 -29.88 19.84
CA PHE A 407 -4.89 -29.03 20.99
C PHE A 407 -4.05 -29.69 22.09
N THR A 408 -3.78 -31.01 22.03
CA THR A 408 -3.18 -31.75 23.16
C THR A 408 -1.85 -31.13 23.59
N SER A 409 -0.95 -30.86 22.64
CA SER A 409 0.36 -30.28 22.94
C SER A 409 0.25 -28.90 23.58
N ALA A 410 -0.65 -28.05 23.07
CA ALA A 410 -0.88 -26.71 23.59
C ALA A 410 -1.43 -26.75 25.02
N VAL A 411 -2.39 -27.64 25.30
CA VAL A 411 -2.97 -27.80 26.64
C VAL A 411 -1.93 -28.31 27.63
N ASN A 412 -1.13 -29.30 27.25
CA ASN A 412 -0.06 -29.81 28.10
C ASN A 412 0.99 -28.72 28.40
N TRP A 413 1.38 -27.95 27.38
CA TRP A 413 2.31 -26.84 27.55
C TRP A 413 1.75 -25.76 28.49
N ALA A 414 0.51 -25.34 28.27
CA ALA A 414 -0.11 -24.31 29.10
C ALA A 414 -0.30 -24.78 30.55
N SER A 415 -0.63 -26.04 30.77
CA SER A 415 -0.71 -26.64 32.11
C SER A 415 0.65 -26.64 32.80
N ALA A 416 1.69 -27.12 32.11
CA ALA A 416 3.05 -27.22 32.64
C ALA A 416 3.65 -25.85 33.01
N ASN A 417 3.23 -24.78 32.34
CA ASN A 417 3.68 -23.41 32.60
C ASN A 417 2.73 -22.62 33.51
N GLY A 418 1.74 -23.27 34.15
CA GLY A 418 0.81 -22.60 35.08
C GLY A 418 -0.19 -21.64 34.42
N VAL A 419 -0.26 -21.62 33.09
CA VAL A 419 -1.18 -20.76 32.32
C VAL A 419 -2.63 -21.23 32.52
N VAL A 420 -2.86 -22.54 32.63
CA VAL A 420 -4.18 -23.13 32.89
C VAL A 420 -4.13 -24.17 34.00
N ALA A 421 -5.16 -24.18 34.86
CA ALA A 421 -5.31 -25.15 35.95
C ALA A 421 -6.44 -26.17 35.73
N GLY A 422 -7.20 -26.07 34.63
CA GLY A 422 -8.45 -26.82 34.44
C GLY A 422 -9.65 -26.18 35.16
N VAL A 423 -10.83 -26.79 35.03
CA VAL A 423 -12.07 -26.29 35.65
C VAL A 423 -12.28 -26.84 37.07
N ASP A 424 -11.68 -27.97 37.39
CA ASP A 424 -11.75 -28.66 38.69
C ASP A 424 -10.41 -29.31 39.11
N GLY A 425 -9.32 -28.98 38.40
CA GLY A 425 -7.98 -29.55 38.59
C GLY A 425 -7.73 -30.90 37.89
N LYS A 426 -8.75 -31.58 37.35
CA LYS A 426 -8.62 -32.85 36.62
C LYS A 426 -9.24 -32.83 35.21
N THR A 427 -10.08 -31.83 34.94
CA THR A 427 -10.83 -31.64 33.70
C THR A 427 -10.42 -30.31 33.07
N PHE A 428 -10.05 -30.31 31.79
CA PHE A 428 -9.73 -29.09 31.05
C PHE A 428 -10.97 -28.44 30.40
N ALA A 429 -11.94 -29.26 29.97
CA ALA A 429 -13.12 -28.92 29.18
C ALA A 429 -12.78 -28.28 27.82
N PRO A 430 -12.08 -28.98 26.89
CA PRO A 430 -11.53 -28.39 25.66
C PRO A 430 -12.58 -27.80 24.72
N ASN A 431 -13.79 -28.37 24.71
CA ASN A 431 -14.89 -27.97 23.81
C ASN A 431 -15.88 -27.00 24.45
N LEU A 432 -15.68 -26.63 25.72
CA LEU A 432 -16.55 -25.66 26.36
C LEU A 432 -16.27 -24.27 25.78
N ASN A 433 -17.33 -23.53 25.47
CA ASN A 433 -17.22 -22.13 25.06
C ASN A 433 -16.54 -21.33 26.17
N ILE A 434 -15.56 -20.53 25.78
CA ILE A 434 -14.75 -19.79 26.74
C ILE A 434 -15.35 -18.40 26.98
N THR A 435 -15.40 -18.00 28.25
CA THR A 435 -15.87 -16.67 28.64
C THR A 435 -14.76 -15.63 28.53
N ARG A 436 -15.14 -14.36 28.40
CA ARG A 436 -14.19 -13.24 28.30
C ARG A 436 -13.27 -13.15 29.52
N GLU A 437 -13.80 -13.35 30.73
CA GLU A 437 -12.97 -13.37 31.95
C GLU A 437 -11.94 -14.51 31.97
N GLN A 438 -12.28 -15.67 31.38
CA GLN A 438 -11.36 -16.79 31.30
C GLN A 438 -10.24 -16.53 30.30
N ILE A 439 -10.55 -15.91 29.15
CA ILE A 439 -9.52 -15.53 28.16
C ILE A 439 -8.51 -14.56 28.79
N VAL A 440 -9.01 -13.49 29.40
CA VAL A 440 -8.16 -12.45 30.01
C VAL A 440 -7.30 -13.03 31.13
N THR A 441 -7.87 -13.90 31.96
CA THR A 441 -7.12 -14.61 33.03
C THR A 441 -6.00 -15.49 32.46
N ILE A 442 -6.25 -16.19 31.35
CA ILE A 442 -5.24 -17.03 30.68
C ILE A 442 -4.06 -16.18 30.19
N LEU A 443 -4.34 -15.04 29.55
CA LEU A 443 -3.28 -14.15 29.05
C LEU A 443 -2.49 -13.50 30.19
N TYR A 444 -3.18 -13.11 31.26
CA TYR A 444 -2.55 -12.53 32.44
C TYR A 444 -1.57 -13.50 33.11
N ARG A 445 -1.96 -14.78 33.26
CA ARG A 445 -1.08 -15.82 33.79
C ARG A 445 0.11 -16.10 32.89
N TYR A 446 -0.09 -16.05 31.58
CA TYR A 446 0.98 -16.26 30.61
C TYR A 446 2.10 -15.21 30.73
N VAL A 447 1.77 -13.96 31.03
CA VAL A 447 2.79 -12.92 31.28
C VAL A 447 3.38 -12.95 32.70
N GLY A 448 3.03 -13.95 33.52
CA GLY A 448 3.61 -14.16 34.84
C GLY A 448 2.98 -13.33 35.96
N ASP A 449 1.68 -13.04 35.87
CA ASP A 449 0.92 -12.30 36.88
C ASP A 449 1.60 -10.96 37.27
N GLU A 450 1.80 -10.07 36.28
CA GLU A 450 2.33 -8.72 36.53
C GLU A 450 1.44 -7.99 37.55
N VAL A 451 2.02 -7.49 38.64
CA VAL A 451 1.28 -6.66 39.61
C VAL A 451 0.76 -5.41 38.89
N ALA A 452 -0.51 -5.43 38.53
CA ALA A 452 -1.21 -4.24 38.10
C ALA A 452 -1.23 -3.28 39.30
N GLY A 453 -0.76 -2.04 39.10
CA GLY A 453 -1.22 -0.95 39.96
C GLY A 453 -2.75 -0.89 39.85
N THR A 454 -3.44 -0.59 40.95
CA THR A 454 -4.90 -0.57 41.00
C THR A 454 -5.45 0.29 39.85
N TYR A 455 -6.03 -0.33 38.82
CA TYR A 455 -6.60 0.38 37.69
C TYR A 455 -8.11 0.38 37.81
N ALA A 456 -8.71 1.58 37.78
CA ALA A 456 -10.14 1.74 38.00
C ALA A 456 -10.95 1.17 36.83
N ILE A 457 -11.45 -0.06 36.99
CA ILE A 457 -12.43 -0.71 36.09
C ILE A 457 -13.88 -0.38 36.45
N ASN A 458 -14.12 0.34 37.53
CA ASN A 458 -15.46 0.77 37.98
C ASN A 458 -16.18 1.72 37.01
N LYS A 459 -15.48 2.22 35.98
CA LYS A 459 -16.09 2.94 34.86
C LYS A 459 -16.99 2.04 33.99
N PHE A 460 -16.80 0.73 34.04
CA PHE A 460 -17.65 -0.24 33.33
C PHE A 460 -18.84 -0.62 34.21
N SER A 461 -20.04 -0.59 33.62
CA SER A 461 -21.31 -0.75 34.35
C SER A 461 -21.51 -2.15 34.94
N ASP A 462 -20.84 -3.15 34.39
CA ASP A 462 -20.92 -4.56 34.77
C ASP A 462 -19.64 -5.07 35.47
N ALA A 463 -18.77 -4.17 35.95
CA ALA A 463 -17.53 -4.54 36.63
C ALA A 463 -17.78 -5.42 37.87
N SER A 464 -18.94 -5.29 38.54
CA SER A 464 -19.34 -6.14 39.67
C SER A 464 -19.64 -7.59 39.29
N ASN A 465 -19.81 -7.88 37.99
CA ASN A 465 -20.07 -9.23 37.49
C ASN A 465 -18.78 -10.03 37.22
N ILE A 466 -17.61 -9.40 37.36
CA ILE A 466 -16.31 -10.05 37.22
C ILE A 466 -16.11 -10.96 38.42
N SER A 467 -15.75 -12.23 38.19
CA SER A 467 -15.36 -13.10 39.30
C SER A 467 -14.08 -12.63 39.98
N ASP A 468 -14.01 -12.79 41.31
CA ASP A 468 -12.86 -12.39 42.13
C ASP A 468 -11.50 -12.81 41.54
N TYR A 469 -11.41 -14.04 41.01
CA TYR A 469 -10.17 -14.57 40.42
C TYR A 469 -9.70 -13.83 39.15
N ALA A 470 -10.60 -13.10 38.48
CA ALA A 470 -10.35 -12.42 37.20
C ALA A 470 -10.21 -10.90 37.35
N VAL A 471 -10.45 -10.33 38.53
CA VAL A 471 -10.41 -8.87 38.77
C VAL A 471 -9.04 -8.30 38.38
N ALA A 472 -7.96 -8.83 38.93
CA ALA A 472 -6.60 -8.37 38.62
C ALA A 472 -6.26 -8.47 37.12
N ALA A 473 -6.72 -9.56 36.48
CA ALA A 473 -6.50 -9.77 35.05
C ALA A 473 -7.24 -8.72 34.20
N PHE A 474 -8.47 -8.34 34.57
CA PHE A 474 -9.19 -7.25 33.90
C PHE A 474 -8.57 -5.88 34.15
N GLU A 475 -8.14 -5.57 35.37
CA GLU A 475 -7.45 -4.31 35.68
C GLU A 475 -6.21 -4.16 34.80
N TRP A 476 -5.38 -5.20 34.73
CA TRP A 476 -4.22 -5.26 33.84
C TRP A 476 -4.60 -5.11 32.36
N ALA A 477 -5.56 -5.90 31.88
CA ALA A 477 -5.91 -5.92 30.46
C ALA A 477 -6.49 -4.58 29.98
N VAL A 478 -7.29 -3.92 30.83
CA VAL A 478 -7.81 -2.59 30.53
C VAL A 478 -6.70 -1.54 30.60
N GLN A 479 -5.83 -1.60 31.61
CA GLN A 479 -4.70 -0.67 31.74
C GLN A 479 -3.77 -0.72 30.52
N LYS A 480 -3.50 -1.91 30.00
CA LYS A 480 -2.60 -2.12 28.86
C LYS A 480 -3.28 -1.89 27.49
N GLY A 481 -4.59 -1.64 27.46
CA GLY A 481 -5.35 -1.48 26.21
C GLY A 481 -5.65 -2.79 25.48
N ILE A 482 -5.44 -3.94 26.12
CA ILE A 482 -5.80 -5.27 25.58
C ILE A 482 -7.33 -5.39 25.47
N VAL A 483 -8.04 -4.89 26.48
CA VAL A 483 -9.51 -4.84 26.54
C VAL A 483 -9.97 -3.39 26.70
N SER A 484 -10.82 -2.92 25.78
CA SER A 484 -11.38 -1.56 25.83
C SER A 484 -12.83 -1.50 26.34
N GLY A 485 -13.51 -2.65 26.45
CA GLY A 485 -14.96 -2.72 26.69
C GLY A 485 -15.80 -2.51 25.44
N TYR A 486 -17.11 -2.70 25.56
CA TYR A 486 -18.09 -2.47 24.50
C TYR A 486 -18.57 -1.02 24.49
N THR A 487 -19.20 -0.62 23.38
CA THR A 487 -19.72 0.74 23.18
C THR A 487 -20.86 1.10 24.13
N ASP A 488 -21.52 0.11 24.72
CA ASP A 488 -22.54 0.28 25.75
C ASP A 488 -21.96 0.50 27.17
N GLY A 489 -20.63 0.54 27.29
CA GLY A 489 -19.93 0.76 28.57
C GLY A 489 -19.74 -0.51 29.42
N THR A 490 -19.87 -1.70 28.85
CA THR A 490 -19.70 -2.99 29.56
C THR A 490 -18.39 -3.71 29.21
N LEU A 491 -17.98 -4.68 30.02
CA LEU A 491 -16.89 -5.63 29.75
C LEU A 491 -17.39 -7.02 29.31
N ASN A 492 -18.62 -7.37 29.70
CA ASN A 492 -19.28 -8.66 29.54
C ASN A 492 -18.45 -9.85 30.02
N PRO A 493 -18.00 -9.90 31.30
CA PRO A 493 -17.01 -10.88 31.76
C PRO A 493 -17.48 -12.33 31.65
N LYS A 494 -18.78 -12.59 31.83
CA LYS A 494 -19.40 -13.92 31.75
C LYS A 494 -19.82 -14.32 30.33
N GLY A 495 -19.83 -13.38 29.39
CA GLY A 495 -20.18 -13.66 28.00
C GLY A 495 -19.14 -14.53 27.30
N ASN A 496 -19.60 -15.39 26.41
CA ASN A 496 -18.72 -16.13 25.50
C ASN A 496 -18.15 -15.18 24.44
N ALA A 497 -16.89 -15.39 24.05
CA ALA A 497 -16.28 -14.59 23.00
C ALA A 497 -16.42 -15.25 21.62
N THR A 498 -16.68 -14.42 20.61
CA THR A 498 -16.65 -14.85 19.20
C THR A 498 -15.22 -14.98 18.70
N ARG A 499 -15.02 -15.67 17.57
CA ARG A 499 -13.70 -15.79 16.93
C ARG A 499 -13.10 -14.43 16.55
N ALA A 500 -13.91 -13.48 16.08
CA ALA A 500 -13.48 -12.11 15.79
C ALA A 500 -13.02 -11.34 17.03
N GLU A 501 -13.73 -11.50 18.15
CA GLU A 501 -13.35 -10.89 19.43
C GLU A 501 -12.03 -11.46 19.96
N ILE A 502 -11.83 -12.78 19.84
CA ILE A 502 -10.57 -13.40 20.25
C ILE A 502 -9.41 -12.97 19.35
N ALA A 503 -9.62 -12.86 18.04
CA ALA A 503 -8.60 -12.34 17.11
C ALA A 503 -8.15 -10.94 17.52
N THR A 504 -9.10 -10.06 17.83
CA THR A 504 -8.83 -8.68 18.26
C THR A 504 -8.11 -8.64 19.59
N LEU A 505 -8.55 -9.45 20.55
CA LEU A 505 -7.94 -9.53 21.87
C LEU A 505 -6.49 -10.02 21.79
N PHE A 506 -6.21 -11.03 20.96
CA PHE A 506 -4.84 -11.52 20.73
C PHE A 506 -3.97 -10.53 19.95
N ALA A 507 -4.51 -9.83 18.95
CA ALA A 507 -3.77 -8.80 18.23
C ALA A 507 -3.36 -7.64 19.16
N ASN A 508 -4.28 -7.18 20.01
CA ASN A 508 -3.98 -6.17 21.02
C ASN A 508 -2.97 -6.70 22.05
N PHE A 509 -3.16 -7.93 22.52
CA PHE A 509 -2.24 -8.58 23.45
C PHE A 509 -0.82 -8.65 22.91
N GLU A 510 -0.64 -9.14 21.69
CA GLU A 510 0.66 -9.22 21.03
C GLU A 510 1.34 -7.85 20.95
N SER A 511 0.61 -6.81 20.51
CA SER A 511 1.16 -5.44 20.42
C SER A 511 1.66 -4.87 21.76
N VAL A 512 1.19 -5.41 22.88
CA VAL A 512 1.61 -5.01 24.23
C VAL A 512 2.88 -5.75 24.65
N ILE A 513 3.06 -7.01 24.23
CA ILE A 513 4.15 -7.87 24.72
C ILE A 513 5.36 -7.94 23.78
N GLY A 514 5.26 -7.51 22.52
CA GLY A 514 6.37 -7.41 21.57
C GLY A 514 6.25 -8.38 20.41
#